data_AF-A0A485CM13-F1
#
_entry.id   AF-A0A485CM13-F1
#
_cell.length_a   1.000
_cell.length_b   1.000
_cell.length_c   1.000
_cell.angle_alpha   90.00
_cell.angle_beta   90.00
_cell.angle_gamma   90.00
#
_symmetry.space_group_name_H-M   'P 1'
#
loop_
_entity.id
_entity.type
_entity.pdbx_description
1 polymer ?
#
loop_
_entity_poly.entity_id
_entity_poly.type
_entity_poly.pdbx_seq_one_letter_code
_entity_poly.pdbx_strand_id
1 'polypeptide(L)' 'MKRVLEGVPEEPLTPPPGVVTVNIDRSTGQLASGGNSRAEYFIDGTQPNHQAVHEVGTTITDGGGETHELF' A
#
# COMPACT_ATOMS: atom_id res chain seq x y z
N MET A 1 16.38 16.13 20.19
CA MET A 1 15.35 16.97 19.51
C MET A 1 14.09 17.21 20.34
N LYS A 2 13.63 16.29 21.22
CA LYS A 2 12.37 16.40 22.00
C LYS A 2 12.09 17.76 22.67
N ARG A 3 13.08 18.38 23.35
CA ARG A 3 12.90 19.69 24.03
C ARG A 3 13.08 20.91 23.12
N VAL A 4 13.73 20.75 21.97
CA VAL A 4 14.07 21.87 21.07
C VAL A 4 12.91 22.20 20.14
N LEU A 5 12.11 21.20 19.79
CA LEU A 5 10.92 21.34 18.94
C LEU A 5 9.63 21.56 19.74
N GLU A 6 9.74 21.67 21.08
CA GLU A 6 8.57 21.91 21.93
C GLU A 6 7.98 23.29 21.63
N GLY A 7 6.71 23.32 21.20
CA GLY A 7 6.03 24.53 20.78
C GLY A 7 6.38 25.02 19.36
N VAL A 8 7.28 24.34 18.64
CA VAL A 8 7.55 24.62 17.23
C VAL A 8 6.48 23.90 16.39
N PRO A 9 5.70 24.61 15.57
CA PRO A 9 4.74 23.98 14.66
C PRO A 9 5.45 23.06 13.67
N GLU A 10 4.81 21.93 13.34
CA GLU A 10 5.28 21.08 12.26
C GLU A 10 5.08 21.80 10.91
N GLU A 11 6.12 21.80 10.09
CA GLU A 11 6.04 22.35 8.74
C GLU A 11 5.25 21.38 7.85
N PRO A 12 4.25 21.85 7.08
CA PRO A 12 3.49 20.98 6.20
C PRO A 12 4.40 20.38 5.12
N LEU A 13 4.36 19.06 4.99
CA LEU A 13 5.10 18.35 3.96
C LEU A 13 4.51 18.68 2.59
N THR A 14 5.26 19.44 1.78
CA THR A 14 4.93 19.70 0.38
C THR A 14 5.88 18.89 -0.51
N PRO A 15 5.36 17.92 -1.30
CA PRO A 15 6.20 17.16 -2.22
C PRO A 15 6.94 18.08 -3.18
N PRO A 16 8.25 17.88 -3.40
CA PRO A 16 9.00 18.65 -4.40
C PRO A 16 8.42 18.48 -5.82
N PRO A 17 8.66 19.43 -6.73
CA PRO A 17 8.33 19.25 -8.14
C PRO A 17 8.97 17.98 -8.70
N GLY A 18 8.21 17.21 -9.49
CA GLY A 18 8.65 15.94 -10.04
C GLY A 18 8.58 14.75 -9.07
N VAL A 19 7.99 14.93 -7.88
CA VAL A 19 7.63 13.83 -6.97
C VAL A 19 6.13 13.61 -7.00
N VAL A 20 5.71 12.36 -7.23
CA VAL A 20 4.31 11.93 -7.20
C VAL A 20 4.05 11.06 -5.97
N THR A 21 2.82 11.07 -5.48
CA THR A 21 2.38 10.18 -4.39
C THR A 21 1.46 9.12 -4.97
N VAL A 22 1.76 7.84 -4.73
CA VAL A 22 1.00 6.70 -5.25
C VAL A 22 0.69 5.74 -4.12
N ASN A 23 -0.51 5.15 -4.13
CA ASN A 23 -0.86 4.08 -3.20
C ASN A 23 -0.34 2.74 -3.72
N ILE A 24 0.55 2.11 -2.96
CA ILE A 24 1.11 0.79 -3.26
C ILE A 24 0.60 -0.26 -2.27
N ASP A 25 0.54 -1.50 -2.72
CA ASP A 25 0.41 -2.64 -1.83
C ASP A 25 1.69 -2.82 -1.01
N ARG A 26 1.55 -3.00 0.30
CA ARG A 26 2.68 -3.03 1.24
C ARG A 26 3.58 -4.25 1.09
N SER A 27 3.10 -5.32 0.47
CA SER A 27 3.83 -6.58 0.34
C SER A 27 4.58 -6.68 -0.99
N THR A 28 3.99 -6.16 -2.06
CA THR A 28 4.53 -6.28 -3.43
C THR A 28 5.21 -5.01 -3.94
N GLY A 29 4.88 -3.83 -3.39
CA GLY A 29 5.32 -2.55 -3.93
C GLY A 29 4.64 -2.15 -5.25
N GLN A 30 3.68 -2.95 -5.74
CA GLN A 30 2.88 -2.65 -6.93
C GLN A 30 1.69 -1.75 -6.58
N LEU A 31 0.99 -1.23 -7.58
CA LEU A 31 -0.19 -0.38 -7.37
C LEU A 31 -1.22 -1.14 -6.52
N ALA A 32 -1.69 -0.52 -5.44
CA ALA A 32 -2.69 -1.12 -4.57
C ALA A 32 -4.01 -1.31 -5.32
N SER A 33 -4.63 -2.48 -5.17
CA SER A 33 -6.00 -2.79 -5.63
C SER A 33 -7.06 -2.67 -4.53
N GLY A 34 -6.65 -2.29 -3.30
CA GLY A 34 -7.48 -2.16 -2.10
C GLY A 34 -6.78 -2.73 -0.86
N GLY A 35 -7.36 -2.54 0.33
CA GLY A 35 -6.87 -3.17 1.56
C GLY A 35 -5.48 -2.68 2.01
N ASN A 36 -4.50 -3.60 2.03
CA ASN A 36 -3.15 -3.46 2.60
C ASN A 36 -2.25 -2.47 1.84
N SER A 37 -2.68 -1.21 1.79
CA SER A 37 -2.06 -0.14 1.02
C SER A 37 -1.29 0.87 1.88
N ARG A 38 -0.32 1.56 1.27
CA ARG A 38 0.29 2.77 1.83
C ARG A 38 0.52 3.81 0.73
N ALA A 39 0.49 5.09 1.08
CA ALA A 39 0.99 6.15 0.23
C ALA A 39 2.53 6.13 0.23
N GLU A 40 3.13 6.21 -0.95
CA GLU A 40 4.58 6.20 -1.15
C GLU A 40 4.96 7.25 -2.20
N TYR A 41 6.14 7.85 -2.04
CA TYR A 41 6.64 8.90 -2.93
C TYR A 41 7.54 8.32 -4.02
N PHE A 42 7.36 8.79 -5.24
CA PHE A 42 8.17 8.40 -6.40
C PHE A 42 8.62 9.61 -7.18
N ILE A 43 9.76 9.50 -7.86
CA ILE A 43 10.08 10.42 -8.94
C ILE A 43 9.08 10.16 -10.06
N ASP A 44 8.59 11.21 -10.71
CA ASP A 44 7.63 11.08 -11.79
C ASP A 44 8.19 10.20 -12.92
N GLY A 45 7.42 9.19 -13.31
CA GLY A 45 7.80 8.17 -14.28
C GLY A 45 8.49 6.94 -13.69
N THR A 46 8.77 6.90 -12.38
CA THR A 46 9.38 5.73 -11.70
C THR A 46 8.42 4.98 -10.80
N GLN A 47 7.15 5.40 -10.71
CA GLN A 47 6.11 4.67 -9.98
C GLN A 47 5.79 3.32 -10.64
N PRO A 48 5.35 2.31 -9.86
CA PRO A 48 4.85 1.05 -10.43
C PRO A 48 3.67 1.29 -11.36
N ASN A 49 3.58 0.50 -12.42
CA ASN A 49 2.52 0.57 -13.44
C ASN A 49 1.65 -0.70 -13.51
N HIS A 50 1.95 -1.70 -12.68
CA HIS A 50 1.15 -2.93 -12.54
C HIS A 50 0.41 -2.94 -11.21
N GLN A 51 -0.80 -3.54 -11.20
CA GLN A 51 -1.59 -3.74 -9.99
C GLN A 51 -1.14 -4.98 -9.24
N ALA A 52 -1.10 -4.89 -7.91
CA ALA A 52 -0.89 -6.02 -7.03
C ALA A 52 -2.03 -7.03 -7.20
N VAL A 53 -1.66 -8.26 -7.58
CA VAL A 53 -2.57 -9.40 -7.62
C VAL A 53 -2.42 -10.17 -6.32
N HIS A 54 -3.53 -10.30 -5.60
CA HIS A 54 -3.63 -11.21 -4.48
C HIS A 54 -4.43 -12.41 -4.93
N GLU A 55 -3.82 -13.60 -4.89
CA GLU A 55 -4.56 -14.84 -5.08
C GLU A 55 -5.50 -15.01 -3.88
N VAL A 56 -6.78 -14.70 -4.08
CA VAL A 56 -7.83 -15.13 -3.15
C VAL A 56 -8.06 -16.61 -3.41
N GLY A 57 -7.49 -17.45 -2.54
CA GLY A 57 -7.72 -18.90 -2.57
C GLY A 57 -9.22 -19.16 -2.67
N THR A 58 -9.63 -19.97 -3.64
CA THR A 58 -11.06 -20.25 -3.84
C THR A 58 -11.49 -21.22 -2.75
N THR A 59 -12.08 -20.70 -1.67
CA THR A 59 -12.63 -21.54 -0.61
C THR A 59 -13.94 -22.15 -1.07
N ILE A 60 -13.98 -23.47 -1.31
CA ILE A 60 -15.23 -24.20 -1.54
C ILE A 60 -15.69 -24.76 -0.20
N THR A 61 -16.86 -24.33 0.26
CA THR A 61 -17.58 -24.98 1.36
C THR A 61 -18.47 -26.06 0.76
N ASP A 62 -18.16 -27.34 0.98
CA ASP A 62 -19.07 -28.42 0.60
C ASP A 62 -20.33 -28.39 1.50
N GLY A 63 -21.44 -28.93 1.01
CA GLY A 63 -22.74 -28.97 1.72
C GLY A 63 -22.74 -29.71 3.06
N GLY A 64 -21.58 -30.25 3.50
CA GLY A 64 -21.33 -30.82 4.82
C GLY A 64 -20.52 -29.93 5.79
N GLY A 65 -20.14 -28.70 5.41
CA GLY A 65 -19.45 -27.75 6.30
C GLY A 65 -17.92 -27.91 6.40
N GLU A 66 -17.33 -28.81 5.62
CA GLU A 66 -15.87 -29.01 5.54
C GLU A 66 -15.27 -28.05 4.48
N THR A 67 -14.35 -27.20 4.91
CA THR A 67 -13.63 -26.26 4.05
C THR A 67 -12.34 -26.89 3.56
N HIS A 68 -12.15 -26.99 2.24
CA HIS A 68 -10.89 -27.44 1.64
C HIS A 68 -10.22 -26.31 0.88
N GLU A 69 -8.93 -26.10 1.14
CA GLU A 69 -8.08 -25.25 0.32
C GLU A 69 -7.47 -26.09 -0.81
N LEU A 70 -7.59 -25.62 -2.06
CA LEU A 70 -6.99 -26.24 -3.23
C LEU A 70 -5.59 -25.64 -3.42
N PHE A 71 -4.57 -26.36 -2.92
CA PHE A 71 -3.16 -26.14 -3.26
C PHE A 71 -2.48 -27.46 -3.60
#